data_AF-A0A9E6JYN8-F1
#
_entry.id   AF-A0A9E6JYN8-F1
#
_cell.length_a   1.000
_cell.length_b   1.000
_cell.length_c   1.000
_cell.angle_alpha   90.00
_cell.angle_beta   90.00
_cell.angle_gamma   90.00
#
_symmetry.space_group_name_H-M   'P 1'
#
loop_
_entity.id
_entity.type
_entity.pdbx_description
1 polymer ?
#
loop_
_entity_poly.entity_id
_entity_poly.type
_entity_poly.pdbx_seq_one_letter_code
_entity_poly.pdbx_strand_id
1 'polypeptide(L)' 'MTGTLLIVQNISHEGPGILEELLNEHEIAFERYDLSKGESLPDPSAFAGMVVLGGPQSANDASAQITGELKAIQAALDAG' A
#
# COMPACT_ATOMS: atom_id res chain seq x y z
N MET A 1 19.99 -3.15 5.38
CA MET A 1 18.76 -2.64 6.02
C MET A 1 17.65 -3.56 5.55
N THR A 2 17.13 -4.41 6.43
CA THR A 2 16.00 -5.31 6.14
C THR A 2 14.77 -4.70 6.80
N GLY A 3 13.90 -4.11 6.01
CA GLY A 3 12.60 -3.65 6.51
C GLY A 3 11.51 -4.05 5.52
N THR A 4 10.32 -4.26 6.05
CA THR A 4 9.17 -4.74 5.29
C THR A 4 8.58 -3.60 4.45
N LEU A 5 8.21 -3.86 3.20
CA LEU A 5 7.43 -2.94 2.38
C LEU A 5 5.93 -3.08 2.65
N LEU A 6 5.23 -1.96 2.74
CA LEU A 6 3.77 -1.91 2.77
C LEU A 6 3.22 -1.81 1.35
N ILE A 7 2.43 -2.79 0.90
CA ILE A 7 1.71 -2.74 -0.38
C ILE A 7 0.23 -2.50 -0.11
N VAL A 8 -0.27 -1.37 -0.58
CA VAL A 8 -1.70 -1.00 -0.50
C VAL A 8 -2.38 -1.33 -1.81
N GLN A 9 -3.37 -2.22 -1.75
CA GLN A 9 -4.15 -2.69 -2.89
C GLN A 9 -5.56 -2.10 -2.83
N ASN A 10 -5.97 -1.42 -3.91
CA ASN A 10 -7.27 -0.75 -3.97
C ASN A 10 -8.44 -1.67 -4.35
N ILE A 11 -8.16 -2.80 -5.00
CA ILE A 11 -9.14 -3.82 -5.35
C ILE A 11 -8.51 -5.21 -5.49
N SER A 12 -9.19 -6.27 -5.02
CA SER A 12 -8.62 -7.63 -4.91
C SER A 12 -8.02 -8.24 -6.20
N HIS A 13 -8.44 -7.81 -7.39
CA HIS A 13 -7.95 -8.36 -8.66
C HIS A 13 -6.82 -7.54 -9.31
N GLU A 14 -6.45 -6.38 -8.75
CA GLU A 14 -5.30 -5.59 -9.19
C GLU A 14 -4.13 -5.81 -8.22
N GLY A 15 -3.39 -6.90 -8.42
CA GLY A 15 -2.22 -7.24 -7.61
C GLY A 15 -0.94 -6.50 -8.02
N PRO A 16 0.14 -6.65 -7.24
CA PRO A 16 1.45 -6.01 -7.50
C PRO A 16 2.16 -6.49 -8.78
N GLY A 17 1.73 -7.61 -9.38
CA GLY A 17 2.31 -8.12 -10.63
C GLY A 17 3.81 -8.40 -10.53
N ILE A 18 4.58 -7.93 -11.51
CA ILE A 18 6.05 -8.11 -11.58
C ILE A 18 6.76 -7.59 -10.31
N LEU A 19 6.19 -6.60 -9.61
CA LEU A 19 6.78 -6.13 -8.36
C LEU A 19 6.87 -7.26 -7.32
N GLU A 20 5.83 -8.07 -7.16
CA GLU A 20 5.85 -9.18 -6.20
C GLU A 20 6.89 -10.25 -6.58
N GLU A 21 7.06 -10.52 -7.87
CA GLU A 21 8.12 -11.41 -8.36
C GLU A 21 9.51 -10.88 -8.00
N LEU A 22 9.78 -9.60 -8.26
CA LEU A 22 11.06 -8.96 -7.93
C LEU A 22 11.34 -8.90 -6.42
N LEU A 23 10.31 -8.61 -5.62
CA LEU A 23 10.45 -8.59 -4.15
C LEU A 23 10.80 -9.99 -3.62
N ASN A 24 10.16 -11.03 -4.14
CA ASN A 24 10.48 -12.40 -3.78
C ASN A 24 11.89 -12.82 -4.26
N GLU A 25 12.28 -12.45 -5.50
CA GLU A 25 13.61 -12.75 -6.06
C GLU A 25 14.75 -12.12 -5.24
N HIS A 26 14.52 -10.91 -4.72
CA HIS A 26 15.49 -10.17 -3.91
C HIS A 26 15.35 -10.39 -2.40
N GLU A 27 14.49 -11.32 -1.97
CA GLU A 27 14.23 -11.61 -0.55
C GLU A 27 13.81 -10.37 0.26
N ILE A 28 13.07 -9.46 -0.38
CA ILE A 28 12.53 -8.25 0.26
C ILE A 28 11.17 -8.60 0.85
N ALA A 29 11.08 -8.54 2.18
CA ALA A 29 9.82 -8.75 2.89
C ALA A 29 8.79 -7.67 2.51
N PHE A 30 7.53 -8.07 2.34
CA PHE A 30 6.43 -7.14 2.15
C PHE A 30 5.14 -7.68 2.80
N GLU A 31 4.27 -6.76 3.18
CA GLU A 31 2.89 -7.04 3.60
C GLU A 31 1.93 -6.34 2.66
N ARG A 32 0.81 -7.01 2.35
CA ARG A 32 -0.21 -6.48 1.43
C ARG A 32 -1.54 -6.31 2.15
N TYR A 33 -2.12 -5.12 2.01
CA TYR A 33 -3.42 -4.77 2.58
C TYR A 33 -4.40 -4.40 1.46
N ASP A 34 -5.56 -5.04 1.45
CA ASP A 34 -6.63 -4.91 0.45
C ASP A 34 -7.77 -4.04 0.97
N LEU A 35 -7.78 -2.78 0.55
CA LEU A 35 -8.77 -1.79 0.95
C LEU A 35 -10.20 -2.16 0.50
N SER A 36 -10.35 -2.95 -0.56
CA SER A 36 -11.67 -3.39 -1.02
C SER A 36 -12.35 -4.39 -0.09
N LYS A 37 -11.58 -4.99 0.83
CA LYS A 37 -12.09 -5.87 1.89
C LYS A 37 -12.39 -5.14 3.20
N GLY A 38 -12.20 -3.82 3.24
CA GLY A 38 -12.36 -3.03 4.45
C GLY A 38 -11.21 -3.20 5.45
N GLU A 39 -10.05 -3.67 5.00
CA GLU A 39 -8.85 -3.73 5.84
C GLU A 39 -8.41 -2.32 6.22
N SER A 40 -8.00 -2.15 7.48
CA SER A 40 -7.40 -0.90 7.95
C SER A 40 -5.89 -0.93 7.69
N LEU A 41 -5.37 0.15 7.14
CA LEU A 41 -3.93 0.27 6.93
C LEU A 41 -3.21 0.35 8.29
N PRO A 42 -2.08 -0.36 8.44
CA PRO A 42 -1.23 -0.22 9.62
C PRO A 42 -0.54 1.16 9.61
N ASP A 43 0.14 1.49 10.72
CA ASP A 43 1.00 2.67 10.78
C ASP A 43 2.15 2.54 9.76
N PRO A 44 2.22 3.40 8.72
CA PRO A 44 3.24 3.28 7.67
C PRO A 44 4.67 3.51 8.17
N SER A 45 4.86 4.17 9.32
CA SER A 45 6.18 4.43 9.90
C SER A 45 6.88 3.15 10.38
N ALA A 46 6.16 2.04 10.51
CA ALA A 46 6.71 0.72 10.83
C ALA A 46 7.33 0.01 9.60
N PHE A 47 7.17 0.55 8.40
CA PHE A 47 7.62 -0.05 7.14
C PHE A 47 8.82 0.69 6.55
N ALA A 48 9.64 -0.01 5.78
CA ALA A 48 10.76 0.59 5.06
C ALA A 48 10.35 1.38 3.82
N GLY A 49 9.09 1.27 3.41
CA GLY A 49 8.53 1.97 2.26
C GLY A 49 7.09 1.55 2.01
N MET A 50 6.39 2.35 1.22
CA MET A 50 4.98 2.15 0.87
C MET A 50 4.82 2.15 -0.65
N VAL A 51 4.05 1.20 -1.17
CA VAL A 51 3.65 1.11 -2.57
C VAL A 51 2.13 1.10 -2.62
N VAL A 52 1.55 2.08 -3.32
CA VAL A 52 0.11 2.18 -3.53
C VAL A 52 -0.19 1.72 -4.96
N LEU A 53 -1.00 0.68 -5.09
CA LEU A 53 -1.39 0.13 -6.39
C LEU A 53 -2.54 0.93 -7.00
N GLY A 54 -2.73 0.74 -8.31
CA GLY A 54 -3.90 1.23 -9.02
C GLY A 54 -5.21 0.64 -8.49
N GLY A 55 -6.31 1.22 -8.94
CA GLY A 55 -7.65 0.74 -8.69
C GLY A 55 -8.67 1.47 -9.55
N PRO A 56 -9.94 1.03 -9.54
CA PRO A 56 -11.02 1.63 -10.32
C PRO A 56 -11.48 3.01 -9.82
N GLN A 57 -11.05 3.42 -8.62
CA GLN A 57 -11.43 4.69 -7.99
C GLN A 57 -10.79 5.89 -8.69
N SER A 58 -11.47 7.04 -8.70
CA SER A 58 -10.82 8.29 -9.09
C SER A 58 -9.97 8.81 -7.94
N ALA A 59 -8.75 9.29 -8.24
CA ALA A 59 -7.95 10.03 -7.27
C ALA A 59 -8.63 11.31 -6.75
N ASN A 60 -9.69 11.78 -7.42
CA ASN A 60 -10.48 12.95 -7.01
C ASN A 60 -11.72 12.59 -6.19
N ASP A 61 -11.96 11.30 -5.92
CA ASP A 61 -13.13 10.89 -5.15
C ASP A 61 -13.00 11.32 -3.68
N ALA A 62 -14.11 11.79 -3.10
CA ALA A 62 -14.21 12.07 -1.67
C ALA A 62 -14.62 10.83 -0.85
N SER A 63 -14.35 9.64 -1.37
CA SER A 63 -14.73 8.38 -0.71
C SER A 63 -13.92 8.14 0.56
N ALA A 64 -14.45 7.33 1.49
CA ALA A 64 -13.73 6.95 2.70
C ALA A 64 -12.41 6.22 2.38
N GLN A 65 -12.38 5.44 1.30
CA GLN A 65 -11.19 4.75 0.82
C GLN A 65 -10.11 5.74 0.39
N ILE A 66 -10.42 6.66 -0.55
CA ILE A 66 -9.44 7.62 -1.06
C ILE A 66 -8.97 8.58 0.03
N THR A 67 -9.90 9.08 0.86
CA THR A 67 -9.52 9.96 1.98
C THR A 67 -8.72 9.23 3.07
N GLY A 68 -8.94 7.92 3.26
CA GLY A 68 -8.13 7.08 4.14
C GLY A 68 -6.73 6.81 3.59
N GLU A 69 -6.64 6.48 2.29
CA GLU A 69 -5.37 6.27 1.59
C GLU A 69 -4.50 7.53 1.61
N LEU A 70 -5.07 8.71 1.30
CA LEU A 70 -4.34 9.98 1.35
C LEU A 70 -3.79 10.28 2.75
N LYS A 71 -4.53 9.96 3.82
CA LYS A 71 -4.05 10.10 5.20
C LYS A 71 -2.87 9.16 5.49
N ALA A 72 -2.93 7.92 5.01
CA ALA A 72 -1.83 6.98 5.17
C ALA A 72 -0.59 7.42 4.39
N ILE A 73 -0.75 7.90 3.15
CA ILE A 73 0.36 8.47 2.35
C ILE A 73 0.98 9.66 3.07
N GLN A 74 0.19 10.58 3.62
CA GLN A 74 0.71 11.70 4.39
C GLN A 74 1.51 11.22 5.62
N ALA A 75 0.99 10.25 6.37
CA ALA A 75 1.70 9.67 7.51
C ALA A 75 3.03 8.99 7.12
N ALA A 76 3.07 8.32 5.96
CA ALA A 76 4.31 7.76 5.42
C ALA A 76 5.33 8.84 5.07
N LEU A 77 4.89 9.92 4.40
CA LEU A 77 5.77 11.05 4.05
C LEU A 77 6.30 11.78 5.30
N ASP A 78 5.48 11.90 6.35
CA ASP A 78 5.88 12.52 7.61
C ASP A 78 6.90 11.68 8.39
N ALA A 79 6.98 10.38 8.12
CA ALA A 79 7.89 9.45 8.79
C ALA A 79 9.34 9.47 8.23
N GLY A 80 9.54 9.99 7.01
CA GLY A 80 10.84 10.09 6.32
C GLY A 80 11.11 8.94 5.35
#